data_AF-A0A0J7XJC5-F1
#
_entry.id   AF-A0A0J7XJC5-F1
#
_cell.length_a   1.000
_cell.length_b   1.000
_cell.length_c   1.000
_cell.angle_alpha   90.00
_cell.angle_beta   90.00
_cell.angle_gamma   90.00
#
_symmetry.space_group_name_H-M   'P 1'
#
loop_
_entity.id
_entity.type
_entity.pdbx_description
1 polymer ?
#
loop_
_entity_poly.entity_id
_entity_poly.type
_entity_poly.pdbx_seq_one_letter_code
_entity_poly.pdbx_strand_id
1 'polypeptide(L)'
;MRSPEQLDTIRRLNDAARSNPGTASIANVTLGFQSLPDADRFAALAAIVGFSRFDGDNDPYGEHDFGAVYRLATGGWTQERPKDEKTIAETVFWKVDYYDNTLTYGSEVPWDEHQTKRVLTIMLANEY
;
A
#
# COMPACT_ATOMS: atom_id res chain seq x y z
N MET A 1 -2.57 -23.09 4.95
CA MET A 1 -1.85 -22.09 5.76
C MET A 1 -0.45 -21.98 5.17
N ARG A 2 0.04 -20.77 4.90
CA ARG A 2 1.36 -20.56 4.29
C ARG A 2 2.46 -20.91 5.29
N SER A 3 3.60 -21.42 4.81
CA SER A 3 4.75 -21.65 5.68
C SER A 3 5.36 -20.31 6.15
N PRO A 4 6.11 -20.31 7.27
CA PRO A 4 6.83 -19.10 7.70
C PRO A 4 7.75 -18.53 6.61
N GLU A 5 8.46 -19.40 5.88
CA GLU A 5 9.34 -19.02 4.77
C GLU A 5 8.57 -18.37 3.60
N GLN A 6 7.38 -18.89 3.28
CA GLN A 6 6.50 -18.28 2.28
C GLN A 6 6.03 -16.90 2.75
N LEU A 7 5.63 -16.77 4.01
CA LEU A 7 5.19 -15.49 4.56
C LEU A 7 6.32 -14.45 4.54
N ASP A 8 7.53 -14.82 4.95
CA ASP A 8 8.70 -13.94 4.92
C ASP A 8 9.04 -13.51 3.49
N THR A 9 8.90 -14.41 2.51
CA THR A 9 9.08 -14.09 1.10
C THR A 9 8.03 -13.10 0.60
N ILE A 10 6.76 -13.30 0.95
CA ILE A 10 5.67 -12.40 0.58
C ILE A 10 5.91 -11.01 1.15
N ARG A 11 6.23 -10.92 2.44
CA ARG A 11 6.57 -9.67 3.12
C ARG A 11 7.67 -8.91 2.40
N ARG A 12 8.79 -9.58 2.10
CA ARG A 12 9.92 -8.99 1.39
C ARG A 12 9.52 -8.45 0.00
N LEU A 13 8.72 -9.22 -0.74
CA LEU A 13 8.28 -8.83 -2.08
C LEU A 13 7.26 -7.68 -2.04
N ASN A 14 6.40 -7.63 -1.02
CA ASN A 14 5.45 -6.53 -0.82
C ASN A 14 6.16 -5.24 -0.39
N ASP A 15 7.14 -5.35 0.52
CA ASP A 15 8.00 -4.23 0.89
C ASP A 15 8.75 -3.69 -0.34
N ALA A 16 9.26 -4.56 -1.22
CA ALA A 16 9.90 -4.15 -2.46
C ALA A 16 8.92 -3.46 -3.43
N ALA A 17 7.71 -4.03 -3.60
CA ALA A 17 6.64 -3.48 -4.42
C ALA A 17 6.17 -2.10 -3.95
N ARG A 18 6.08 -1.89 -2.64
CA ARG A 18 5.73 -0.61 -2.01
C ARG A 18 6.85 0.41 -2.11
N SER A 19 8.10 -0.01 -1.88
CA SER A 19 9.25 0.90 -1.84
C SER A 19 9.73 1.33 -3.23
N ASN A 20 9.45 0.55 -4.27
CA ASN A 20 9.88 0.80 -5.65
C ASN A 20 8.71 0.69 -6.66
N PRO A 21 7.67 1.51 -6.52
CA PRO A 21 6.49 1.44 -7.38
C PRO A 21 6.85 1.70 -8.85
N GLY A 22 6.27 0.93 -9.76
CA GLY A 22 6.58 0.98 -11.20
C GLY A 22 7.83 0.18 -11.61
N THR A 23 8.69 -0.20 -10.67
CA THR A 23 9.86 -1.06 -10.92
C THR A 23 9.65 -2.47 -10.37
N ALA A 24 9.26 -2.59 -9.09
CA ALA A 24 9.00 -3.86 -8.43
C ALA A 24 7.51 -4.25 -8.44
N SER A 25 6.64 -3.36 -8.93
CA SER A 25 5.20 -3.53 -9.01
C SER A 25 4.63 -2.70 -10.15
N ILE A 26 3.43 -3.05 -10.60
CA ILE A 26 2.61 -2.16 -11.42
C ILE A 26 2.03 -1.11 -10.48
N ALA A 27 2.28 0.18 -10.75
CA ALA A 27 1.71 1.27 -9.99
C ALA A 27 0.34 1.65 -10.56
N ASN A 28 -0.68 1.57 -9.74
CA ASN A 28 -2.04 1.99 -10.04
C ASN A 28 -2.48 3.06 -9.04
N VAL A 29 -3.20 4.07 -9.53
CA VAL A 29 -3.59 5.25 -8.76
C VAL A 29 -4.99 5.65 -9.18
N THR A 30 -5.87 5.92 -8.21
CA THR A 30 -7.24 6.33 -8.51
C THR A 30 -7.31 7.82 -8.90
N LEU A 31 -8.45 8.20 -9.48
CA LEU A 31 -8.68 9.58 -9.90
C LEU A 31 -8.70 10.55 -8.72
N GLY A 32 -9.26 10.15 -7.57
CA GLY A 32 -9.27 10.95 -6.36
C GLY A 32 -7.86 11.27 -5.88
N PHE A 33 -6.99 10.26 -5.76
CA PHE A 33 -5.59 10.48 -5.41
C PHE A 33 -4.87 11.34 -6.44
N GLN A 34 -5.11 11.10 -7.73
CA GLN A 34 -4.56 11.93 -8.82
C GLN A 34 -5.06 13.37 -8.79
N SER A 35 -6.22 13.65 -8.19
CA SER A 35 -6.76 15.02 -8.11
C SER A 35 -6.18 15.83 -6.94
N LEU A 36 -5.40 15.21 -6.05
CA LEU A 36 -4.69 15.91 -4.98
C LEU A 36 -3.60 16.84 -5.55
N PRO A 37 -3.27 17.95 -4.87
CA PRO A 37 -2.14 18.79 -5.22
C PRO A 37 -0.83 17.99 -5.30
N ASP A 38 0.08 18.37 -6.20
CA ASP A 38 1.37 17.68 -6.40
C ASP A 38 2.14 17.46 -5.10
N ALA A 39 2.25 18.51 -4.27
CA ALA A 39 2.94 18.43 -2.99
C ALA A 39 2.35 17.34 -2.07
N ASP A 40 1.02 17.21 -2.07
CA ASP A 40 0.31 16.20 -1.27
C ASP A 40 0.50 14.79 -1.85
N ARG A 41 0.45 14.63 -3.17
CA ARG A 41 0.74 13.33 -3.81
C ARG A 41 2.17 12.86 -3.54
N PHE A 42 3.15 13.76 -3.65
CA PHE A 42 4.55 13.42 -3.36
C PHE A 42 4.78 13.10 -1.88
N ALA A 43 4.17 13.86 -0.96
CA ALA A 43 4.28 13.60 0.47
C ALA A 43 3.62 12.28 0.88
N ALA A 44 2.42 12.00 0.35
CA ALA A 44 1.75 10.72 0.55
C ALA A 44 2.57 9.56 -0.01
N LEU A 45 3.08 9.67 -1.24
CA LEU A 45 3.92 8.64 -1.85
C LEU A 45 5.20 8.39 -1.05
N ALA A 46 5.87 9.45 -0.58
CA ALA A 46 7.05 9.31 0.28
C ALA A 46 6.72 8.59 1.61
N ALA A 47 5.56 8.91 2.21
CA ALA A 47 5.09 8.22 3.41
C ALA A 47 4.76 6.75 3.16
N ILE A 48 4.23 6.40 1.98
CA ILE A 48 3.93 5.01 1.57
C ILE A 48 5.23 4.24 1.31
N VAL A 49 6.17 4.80 0.54
CA VAL A 49 7.49 4.19 0.27
C VAL A 49 8.22 3.90 1.58
N GLY A 50 8.19 4.83 2.53
CA GLY A 50 8.79 4.68 3.86
C GLY A 50 7.88 4.00 4.90
N PHE A 51 6.78 3.36 4.50
CA PHE A 51 5.80 2.84 5.45
C PHE A 51 6.38 1.73 6.33
N SER A 52 6.21 1.87 7.64
CA SER A 52 6.67 0.90 8.64
C SER A 52 5.69 0.69 9.80
N ARG A 53 4.51 1.31 9.76
CA ARG A 53 3.48 1.22 10.80
C ARG A 53 2.52 0.06 10.58
N PHE A 54 3.06 -1.16 10.57
CA PHE A 54 2.24 -2.39 10.52
C PHE A 54 1.74 -2.75 11.93
N ASP A 55 0.45 -3.04 12.03
CA ASP A 55 -0.24 -3.44 13.24
C ASP A 55 -1.35 -4.47 12.93
N GLY A 56 -2.08 -4.92 13.96
CA GLY A 56 -3.13 -5.92 13.77
C GLY A 56 -4.34 -5.43 12.96
N ASP A 57 -4.51 -4.12 12.80
CA ASP A 57 -5.64 -3.54 12.06
C ASP A 57 -5.34 -3.49 10.55
N ASN A 58 -4.10 -3.19 10.17
CA ASN A 58 -3.71 -3.09 8.75
C ASN A 58 -2.93 -4.30 8.21
N ASP A 59 -2.42 -5.18 9.07
CA ASP A 59 -1.61 -6.33 8.67
C ASP A 59 -1.98 -7.62 9.43
N PRO A 60 -3.26 -8.06 9.37
CA PRO A 60 -3.73 -9.23 10.12
C PRO A 60 -3.03 -10.55 9.73
N TYR A 61 -2.41 -10.59 8.55
CA TYR A 61 -1.72 -11.77 8.01
C TYR A 61 -0.20 -11.66 8.01
N GLY A 62 0.37 -10.51 8.37
CA GLY A 62 1.83 -10.32 8.43
C GLY A 62 2.50 -10.17 7.05
N GLU A 63 1.72 -9.81 6.03
CA GLU A 63 2.12 -9.78 4.62
C GLU A 63 2.63 -8.43 4.18
N HIS A 64 2.32 -7.35 4.90
CA HIS A 64 2.62 -5.96 4.52
C HIS A 64 1.96 -5.54 3.19
N ASP A 65 0.75 -6.02 2.93
CA ASP A 65 0.00 -5.77 1.68
C ASP A 65 -1.02 -4.63 1.78
N PHE A 66 -1.24 -4.04 2.95
CA PHE A 66 -2.18 -2.93 3.14
C PHE A 66 -1.66 -1.89 4.14
N GLY A 67 -2.06 -0.64 3.96
CA GLY A 67 -1.81 0.42 4.93
C GLY A 67 -2.50 1.74 4.59
N ALA A 68 -2.35 2.70 5.50
CA ALA A 68 -2.99 4.01 5.40
C ALA A 68 -2.03 5.13 5.81
N VAL A 69 -2.06 6.25 5.10
CA VAL A 69 -1.35 7.48 5.47
C VAL A 69 -2.36 8.63 5.56
N TYR A 70 -2.12 9.53 6.51
CA TYR A 70 -3.08 10.54 6.93
C TYR A 70 -2.50 11.92 6.70
N ARG A 71 -3.23 12.74 5.97
CA ARG A 71 -2.95 14.18 5.88
C ARG A 71 -3.60 14.86 7.07
N LEU A 72 -2.81 15.60 7.84
CA LEU A 72 -3.30 16.40 8.95
C LEU A 72 -3.92 17.69 8.43
N ALA A 73 -4.88 18.24 9.18
CA ALA A 73 -5.47 19.56 8.93
C ALA A 73 -4.42 20.70 8.91
N THR A 74 -3.27 20.49 9.55
CA THR A 74 -2.12 21.40 9.54
C THR A 74 -1.27 21.29 8.27
N GLY A 75 -1.53 20.32 7.39
CA GLY A 75 -0.86 20.10 6.11
C GLY A 75 0.26 19.05 6.13
N GLY A 76 0.64 18.53 7.30
CA GLY A 76 1.64 17.45 7.40
C GLY A 76 1.06 16.07 7.06
N TRP A 77 1.91 15.12 6.67
CA TRP A 77 1.53 13.72 6.44
C TRP A 77 2.13 12.81 7.51
N THR A 78 1.39 11.80 7.93
CA THR A 78 1.82 10.80 8.92
C THR A 78 1.33 9.41 8.57
N GLN A 79 2.07 8.39 9.01
CA GLN A 79 1.65 6.99 8.94
C GLN A 79 0.91 6.56 10.23
N GLU A 80 1.04 7.33 11.30
CA GLU A 80 0.35 7.06 12.57
C GLU A 80 -1.05 7.66 12.52
N ARG A 81 -2.07 6.81 12.70
CA ARG A 81 -3.47 7.26 12.72
C ARG A 81 -3.69 8.24 13.87
N PRO A 82 -4.07 9.50 13.59
CA PRO A 82 -4.42 10.43 14.65
C PRO A 82 -5.61 9.91 15.47
N LYS A 83 -5.55 10.06 16.80
CA LYS A 83 -6.63 9.64 17.71
C LYS A 83 -7.89 10.48 17.55
N ASP A 84 -7.72 11.76 17.22
CA ASP A 84 -8.83 12.66 16.93
C ASP A 84 -9.02 12.74 15.42
N GLU A 85 -10.08 12.12 14.91
CA GLU A 85 -10.39 12.08 13.47
C GLU A 85 -10.59 13.48 12.88
N LYS A 86 -10.95 14.49 13.69
CA LYS A 86 -11.08 15.88 13.21
C LYS A 86 -9.75 16.50 12.80
N THR A 87 -8.63 15.90 13.22
CA THR A 87 -7.29 16.35 12.82
C THR A 87 -6.89 15.79 11.46
N ILE A 88 -7.63 14.83 10.91
CA ILE A 88 -7.40 14.24 9.60
C ILE A 88 -8.15 15.06 8.56
N ALA A 89 -7.41 15.61 7.59
CA ALA A 89 -7.95 16.29 6.43
C ALA A 89 -8.22 15.33 5.27
N GLU A 90 -7.36 14.34 5.07
CA GLU A 90 -7.48 13.34 4.01
C GLU A 90 -6.86 12.02 4.48
N THR A 91 -7.42 10.90 4.03
CA THR A 91 -6.83 9.58 4.27
C THR A 91 -6.56 8.90 2.94
N VAL A 92 -5.33 8.42 2.76
CA VAL A 92 -4.91 7.68 1.58
C VAL A 92 -4.65 6.25 1.98
N PHE A 93 -5.33 5.31 1.34
CA PHE A 93 -5.05 3.89 1.43
C PHE A 93 -4.11 3.46 0.34
N TRP A 94 -3.32 2.45 0.64
CA TRP A 94 -2.57 1.71 -0.35
C TRP A 94 -2.71 0.21 -0.10
N LYS A 95 -2.66 -0.57 -1.18
CA LYS A 95 -2.64 -2.02 -1.10
C LYS A 95 -1.79 -2.65 -2.21
N VAL A 96 -1.32 -3.87 -1.97
CA VAL A 96 -0.62 -4.72 -2.93
C VAL A 96 -1.50 -5.91 -3.27
N ASP A 97 -2.07 -5.89 -4.47
CA ASP A 97 -2.86 -7.02 -4.98
C ASP A 97 -1.95 -8.02 -5.72
N TYR A 98 -2.26 -9.31 -5.59
CA TYR A 98 -1.54 -10.41 -6.26
C TYR A 98 -2.31 -10.92 -7.46
N TYR A 99 -1.74 -10.78 -8.65
CA TYR A 99 -2.32 -11.28 -9.89
C TYR A 99 -1.45 -12.36 -10.53
N ASP A 100 -2.07 -13.22 -11.32
CA ASP A 100 -1.34 -14.05 -12.26
C ASP A 100 -0.59 -13.20 -13.31
N ASN A 101 0.24 -13.85 -14.12
CA ASN A 101 1.01 -13.17 -15.18
C ASN A 101 0.15 -12.52 -16.28
N THR A 102 -1.14 -12.84 -16.36
CA THR A 102 -2.08 -12.26 -17.32
C THR A 102 -2.89 -11.09 -16.76
N LEU A 103 -2.75 -10.79 -15.46
CA LEU A 103 -3.54 -9.80 -14.73
C LEU A 103 -5.06 -10.09 -14.76
N THR A 104 -5.46 -11.34 -14.98
CA THR A 104 -6.88 -11.71 -15.11
C THR A 104 -7.44 -12.23 -13.79
N TYR A 105 -6.66 -13.06 -13.10
CA TYR A 105 -7.06 -13.69 -11.83
C TYR A 105 -6.04 -13.42 -10.72
N GLY A 106 -6.45 -13.70 -9.48
CA GLY A 106 -5.55 -13.67 -8.35
C GLY A 106 -4.50 -14.80 -8.44
N SER A 107 -3.27 -14.52 -8.03
CA SER A 107 -2.24 -15.56 -7.94
C SER A 107 -2.41 -16.41 -6.67
N GLU A 108 -2.40 -17.72 -6.83
CA GLU A 108 -2.42 -18.69 -5.72
C GLU A 108 -1.03 -18.88 -5.08
N VAL A 109 0.03 -18.31 -5.67
CA VAL A 109 1.43 -18.48 -5.26
C VAL A 109 2.13 -17.13 -5.00
N PRO A 110 1.63 -16.29 -4.07
CA PRO A 110 2.14 -14.94 -3.84
C PRO A 110 3.63 -14.89 -3.43
N TRP A 111 4.19 -15.98 -2.93
CA TRP A 111 5.63 -16.10 -2.61
C TRP A 111 6.53 -16.29 -3.85
N ASP A 112 5.96 -16.57 -5.03
CA ASP A 112 6.71 -16.76 -6.28
C ASP A 112 6.59 -15.52 -7.18
N GLU A 113 7.70 -14.78 -7.33
CA GLU A 113 7.78 -13.56 -8.15
C GLU A 113 7.71 -13.83 -9.66
N HIS A 114 7.98 -15.05 -10.11
CA HIS A 114 7.89 -15.43 -11.52
C HIS A 114 6.44 -15.73 -11.93
N GLN A 115 5.59 -16.13 -10.98
CA GLN A 115 4.19 -16.47 -11.22
C GLN A 115 3.21 -15.38 -10.77
N THR A 116 3.66 -14.45 -9.91
CA THR A 116 2.82 -13.39 -9.34
C THR A 116 3.25 -12.00 -9.80
N LYS A 117 2.31 -11.26 -10.39
CA LYS A 117 2.42 -9.81 -10.56
C LYS A 117 1.84 -9.10 -9.36
N ARG A 118 2.59 -8.11 -8.85
CA ARG A 118 2.13 -7.23 -7.77
C ARG A 118 1.64 -5.92 -8.35
N VAL A 119 0.44 -5.53 -7.95
CA VAL A 119 -0.15 -4.23 -8.30
C VAL A 119 -0.24 -3.42 -7.02
N LEU A 120 0.54 -2.33 -6.92
CA LEU A 120 0.39 -1.36 -5.85
C LEU A 120 -0.70 -0.36 -6.26
N THR A 121 -1.84 -0.39 -5.58
CA THR A 121 -2.91 0.59 -5.76
C THR A 121 -2.85 1.64 -4.66
N ILE A 122 -2.84 2.93 -5.03
CA ILE A 122 -2.93 4.06 -4.09
C ILE A 122 -4.23 4.82 -4.37
N MET A 123 -5.02 5.07 -3.33
CA MET A 123 -6.36 5.65 -3.46
C MET A 123 -6.78 6.47 -2.24
N LEU A 124 -7.73 7.38 -2.40
CA LEU A 124 -8.38 8.00 -1.25
C LEU A 124 -9.21 6.96 -0.51
N ALA A 125 -9.35 7.12 0.80
CA ALA A 125 -10.12 6.19 1.63
C ALA A 125 -11.61 6.11 1.26
N ASN A 126 -12.17 7.15 0.62
CA ASN A 126 -13.55 7.16 0.14
C ASN A 126 -13.74 6.48 -1.22
N GLU A 127 -12.66 6.04 -1.87
CA GLU A 127 -12.65 5.27 -3.11
C GLU A 127 -12.50 3.75 -2.87
N TYR A 128 -12.39 3.35 -1.59
CA TYR A 128 -12.26 1.97 -1.13
C TYR A 128 -13.59 1.45 -0.59
#